data_AF-A0A2B7GZ53-F1
#
_entry.id   AF-A0A2B7GZ53-F1
#
_cell.length_a   1.000
_cell.length_b   1.000
_cell.length_c   1.000
_cell.angle_alpha   90.00
_cell.angle_beta   90.00
_cell.angle_gamma   90.00
#
_symmetry.space_group_name_H-M   'P 1'
#
loop_
_entity.id
_entity.type
_entity.pdbx_description
1 polymer ?
#
loop_
_entity_poly.entity_id
_entity_poly.type
_entity_poly.pdbx_seq_one_letter_code
_entity_poly.pdbx_strand_id
1 'polypeptide(L)'
;MDDPGPYALLGRLAVAVFVMIAPTLCFLGLVRGLERLRDDDLITEWARTRGRDDAHDIAEHDDVLAVLANEIGVEADGSSTVRCPACGAANRAGVTYCRGCQHRFESS
;
A
#
# COMPACT_ATOMS: atom_id res chain seq x y z
N MET A 1 37.69 -10.45 -36.10
CA MET A 1 36.72 -9.91 -35.13
C MET A 1 35.57 -10.88 -35.14
N ASP A 2 35.52 -11.78 -34.16
CA ASP A 2 34.44 -12.76 -34.05
C ASP A 2 33.17 -12.03 -33.62
N ASP A 3 32.19 -11.93 -34.53
CA ASP A 3 30.88 -11.40 -34.19
C ASP A 3 30.27 -12.27 -33.09
N PRO A 4 30.01 -11.73 -31.89
CA PRO A 4 29.40 -12.50 -30.83
C PRO A 4 28.00 -12.92 -31.31
N GLY A 5 27.76 -14.23 -31.36
CA GLY A 5 26.47 -14.78 -31.76
C GLY A 5 25.31 -14.13 -30.98
N PRO A 6 24.11 -14.04 -31.56
CA PRO A 6 22.98 -13.26 -31.02
C PRO A 6 22.63 -13.63 -29.56
N TYR A 7 22.84 -14.89 -29.17
CA TYR A 7 22.64 -15.37 -27.80
C TYR A 7 23.60 -14.76 -26.78
N ALA A 8 24.85 -14.47 -27.17
CA ALA A 8 25.82 -13.81 -26.29
C ALA A 8 25.42 -12.35 -26.01
N LEU A 9 24.83 -11.68 -27.01
CA LEU A 9 24.34 -10.31 -26.90
C LEU A 9 23.08 -10.26 -26.02
N LEU A 10 22.14 -11.18 -26.25
CA LEU A 10 20.95 -11.38 -25.42
C LEU A 10 21.31 -11.66 -23.95
N GLY A 11 22.28 -12.54 -23.71
CA GLY A 11 22.74 -12.86 -22.37
C GLY A 11 23.31 -11.64 -21.63
N ARG A 12 24.15 -10.85 -22.29
CA ARG A 12 24.70 -9.61 -21.70
C ARG A 12 23.62 -8.58 -21.41
N LEU A 13 22.66 -8.42 -22.31
CA LEU A 13 21.54 -7.50 -22.11
C LEU A 13 20.67 -7.94 -20.93
N ALA A 14 20.35 -9.23 -20.83
CA ALA A 14 19.59 -9.77 -19.69
C ALA A 14 20.31 -9.54 -18.35
N VAL A 15 21.62 -9.81 -18.30
CA VAL A 15 22.44 -9.55 -17.09
C VAL A 15 22.48 -8.06 -16.76
N ALA A 16 22.66 -7.18 -17.75
CA ALA A 16 22.69 -5.74 -17.53
C ALA A 16 21.36 -5.21 -16.99
N VAL A 17 20.23 -5.64 -17.57
CA VAL A 17 18.88 -5.28 -17.10
C VAL A 17 18.64 -5.80 -15.69
N PHE A 18 19.01 -7.06 -15.41
CA PHE A 18 18.88 -7.65 -14.08
C PHE A 18 19.68 -6.87 -13.04
N VAL A 19 20.95 -6.56 -13.31
CA VAL A 19 21.81 -5.80 -12.39
C VAL A 19 21.28 -4.39 -12.13
N MET A 20 20.62 -3.75 -13.09
CA MET A 20 19.98 -2.44 -12.90
C MET A 20 18.69 -2.52 -12.09
N ILE A 21 17.82 -3.49 -12.37
CA ILE A 21 16.47 -3.55 -11.81
C ILE A 21 16.46 -4.24 -10.44
N ALA A 22 17.26 -5.31 -10.26
CA ALA A 22 17.27 -6.11 -9.04
C ALA A 22 17.51 -5.31 -7.74
N PRO A 23 18.45 -4.33 -7.68
CA PRO A 23 18.65 -3.54 -6.46
C PRO A 23 17.42 -2.74 -6.06
N THR A 24 16.74 -2.13 -7.03
CA THR A 24 15.51 -1.37 -6.78
C THR A 24 14.36 -2.26 -6.32
N LEU A 25 14.18 -3.43 -6.94
CA LEU A 25 13.17 -4.40 -6.53
C LEU A 25 13.47 -4.98 -5.14
N CYS A 26 14.75 -5.24 -4.83
CA CYS A 26 15.18 -5.71 -3.52
C CYS A 26 14.86 -4.66 -2.45
N PHE A 27 15.21 -3.39 -2.70
CA PHE A 27 14.90 -2.29 -1.80
C PHE A 27 13.40 -2.14 -1.55
N LEU A 28 12.60 -2.09 -2.62
CA LEU A 28 11.14 -1.99 -2.52
C LEU A 28 10.54 -3.21 -1.82
N GLY A 29 11.04 -4.41 -2.12
CA GLY A 29 10.62 -5.65 -1.48
C GLY A 29 10.90 -5.64 0.02
N LEU A 30 12.08 -5.18 0.44
CA LEU A 30 12.46 -5.07 1.85
C LEU A 30 11.60 -4.06 2.59
N VAL A 31 11.46 -2.84 2.07
CA VAL A 31 10.60 -1.81 2.68
C VAL A 31 9.17 -2.30 2.82
N ARG A 32 8.62 -2.92 1.78
CA ARG A 32 7.26 -3.45 1.78
C ARG A 32 7.08 -4.67 2.68
N GLY A 33 8.11 -5.49 2.83
CA GLY A 33 8.15 -6.57 3.80
C GLY A 33 8.11 -6.06 5.24
N LEU A 34 8.87 -4.99 5.53
CA LEU A 34 8.87 -4.33 6.84
C LEU A 34 7.53 -3.66 7.14
N GLU A 35 6.92 -2.99 6.15
CA GLU A 35 5.56 -2.41 6.28
C GLU A 35 4.53 -3.50 6.59
N ARG A 36 4.60 -4.63 5.90
CA ARG A 36 3.67 -5.75 6.10
C ARG A 36 3.79 -6.35 7.49
N LEU A 37 5.01 -6.60 7.95
CA LEU A 37 5.26 -7.13 9.31
C LEU A 37 4.79 -6.17 10.40
N ARG A 38 4.81 -4.86 10.13
CA ARG A 38 4.30 -3.86 11.06
C ARG A 38 2.77 -3.82 11.12
N ASP A 39 2.08 -3.99 9.98
CA ASP A 39 0.63 -3.83 9.90
C ASP A 39 -0.15 -5.12 10.28
N ASP A 40 0.34 -6.32 9.95
CA ASP A 40 -0.46 -7.55 10.03
C ASP A 40 -0.75 -8.00 11.49
N ASP A 41 0.14 -7.72 12.46
CA ASP A 41 -0.02 -8.23 13.83
C ASP A 41 -0.76 -7.26 14.76
N LEU A 42 -0.53 -5.95 14.64
CA LEU A 42 -1.19 -4.95 15.50
C LEU A 42 -2.65 -4.73 15.11
N ILE A 43 -2.98 -4.72 13.81
CA ILE A 43 -4.37 -4.46 13.35
C ILE A 43 -5.27 -5.65 13.65
N THR A 44 -4.78 -6.87 13.47
CA THR A 44 -5.56 -8.09 13.74
C THR A 44 -5.81 -8.26 15.24
N GLU A 45 -4.84 -7.91 16.08
CA GLU A 45 -4.98 -7.93 17.54
C GLU A 45 -5.89 -6.80 18.03
N TRP A 46 -5.74 -5.58 17.51
CA TRP A 46 -6.57 -4.43 17.87
C TRP A 46 -8.03 -4.63 17.42
N ALA A 47 -8.27 -5.21 16.24
CA ALA A 47 -9.61 -5.56 15.77
C ALA A 47 -10.27 -6.66 16.63
N ARG A 48 -9.49 -7.64 17.11
CA ARG A 48 -10.00 -8.70 17.99
C ARG A 48 -10.31 -8.22 19.40
N THR A 49 -9.47 -7.35 19.96
CA THR A 49 -9.66 -6.79 21.31
C THR A 49 -10.80 -5.77 21.34
N ARG A 50 -10.93 -4.90 20.33
CA ARG A 50 -11.98 -3.86 20.31
C ARG A 50 -13.34 -4.34 19.80
N GLY A 51 -13.37 -5.24 18.82
CA GLY A 51 -14.62 -5.80 18.28
C GLY A 51 -15.43 -6.67 19.27
N ARG A 52 -14.86 -7.00 20.44
CA ARG A 52 -15.57 -7.70 21.53
C ARG A 52 -16.17 -6.73 22.56
N ASP A 53 -15.58 -5.55 22.75
CA ASP A 53 -15.98 -4.57 23.78
C ASP A 53 -16.90 -3.46 23.24
N ASP A 54 -16.86 -3.15 21.94
CA ASP A 54 -17.67 -2.09 21.31
C ASP A 54 -19.19 -2.35 21.30
N ALA A 55 -19.67 -3.55 21.66
CA ALA A 55 -21.12 -3.79 21.76
C ALA A 55 -21.74 -3.31 23.10
N HIS A 56 -20.93 -3.00 24.12
CA HIS A 56 -21.44 -2.67 25.46
C HIS A 56 -21.06 -1.26 25.95
N ASP A 57 -19.99 -0.64 25.42
CA ASP A 57 -19.46 0.65 25.92
C ASP A 57 -19.73 1.87 25.01
N ILE A 58 -20.26 1.70 23.80
CA ILE A 58 -20.46 2.82 22.85
C ILE A 58 -21.56 3.80 23.28
N ALA A 59 -22.47 3.43 24.19
CA ALA A 59 -23.56 4.34 24.56
C ALA A 59 -23.12 5.57 25.37
N GLU A 60 -21.95 5.56 26.03
CA GLU A 60 -21.52 6.65 26.94
C GLU A 60 -20.44 7.57 26.33
N HIS A 61 -19.75 7.14 25.27
CA HIS A 61 -18.67 7.90 24.62
C HIS A 61 -19.02 8.47 23.24
N ASP A 62 -20.15 8.08 22.66
CA ASP A 62 -20.60 8.59 21.36
C ASP A 62 -20.90 10.10 21.42
N ASP A 63 -21.46 10.60 22.53
CA ASP A 63 -21.83 12.02 22.66
C ASP A 63 -20.60 12.96 22.67
N VAL A 64 -19.53 12.59 23.37
CA VAL A 64 -18.31 13.42 23.44
C VAL A 64 -17.51 13.34 22.15
N LEU A 65 -17.48 12.17 21.53
CA LEU A 65 -16.77 11.94 20.28
C LEU A 65 -17.50 12.58 19.09
N ALA A 66 -18.84 12.56 19.07
CA ALA A 66 -19.66 13.23 18.08
C ALA A 66 -19.53 14.77 18.16
N VAL A 67 -19.45 15.35 19.36
CA VAL A 67 -19.21 16.79 19.54
C VAL A 67 -17.84 17.20 19.00
N LEU A 68 -16.79 16.43 19.30
CA LEU A 68 -15.44 16.68 18.78
C LEU A 68 -15.35 16.46 17.26
N ALA A 69 -16.01 15.43 16.73
CA ALA A 69 -16.05 15.16 15.29
C ALA A 69 -16.78 16.26 14.51
N ASN A 70 -17.85 16.83 15.10
CA ASN A 70 -18.60 17.95 14.52
C ASN A 70 -17.80 19.26 14.57
N GLU A 71 -16.94 19.47 15.58
CA GLU A 71 -16.01 20.62 15.62
C GLU A 71 -14.83 20.48 14.65
N ILE A 72 -14.38 19.26 14.36
CA ILE A 72 -13.20 19.01 13.52
C ILE A 72 -13.59 18.73 12.05
N GLY A 73 -14.88 18.63 11.73
CA GLY A 73 -15.37 18.43 10.36
C GLY A 73 -14.85 17.13 9.72
N VAL A 74 -14.63 16.09 10.54
CA VAL A 74 -14.18 14.78 10.04
C VAL A 74 -15.41 14.01 9.57
N GLU A 75 -15.89 14.38 8.39
CA GLU A 75 -16.80 13.56 7.60
C GLU A 75 -16.12 12.20 7.38
N ALA A 76 -16.56 11.20 8.13
CA ALA A 76 -16.20 9.80 7.95
C ALA A 76 -16.92 9.27 6.70
N ASP A 77 -16.63 9.83 5.53
CA ASP A 77 -17.33 9.47 4.29
C ASP A 77 -16.48 8.54 3.40
N GLY A 78 -17.07 7.39 3.09
CA GLY A 78 -16.76 6.48 1.99
C GLY A 78 -15.29 6.22 1.63
N SER A 79 -14.59 5.34 2.37
CA SER A 79 -13.30 4.80 1.90
C SER A 79 -13.48 3.79 0.75
N SER A 80 -13.97 4.25 -0.39
CA SER A 80 -13.89 3.47 -1.63
C SER A 80 -12.41 3.18 -1.91
N THR A 81 -12.10 1.94 -2.31
CA THR A 81 -10.73 1.52 -2.62
C THR A 81 -10.59 1.29 -4.12
N VAL A 82 -9.51 1.81 -4.72
CA VAL A 82 -9.18 1.66 -6.14
C VAL A 82 -7.93 0.79 -6.29
N ARG A 83 -7.93 -0.13 -7.25
CA ARG A 83 -6.72 -0.94 -7.55
C ARG A 83 -5.82 -0.20 -8.54
N CYS A 84 -4.52 -0.24 -8.28
CA CYS A 84 -3.52 0.31 -9.18
C CYS A 84 -3.42 -0.53 -10.46
N PRO A 85 -3.49 0.08 -11.66
CA PRO A 85 -3.36 -0.67 -12.91
C PRO A 85 -1.95 -1.21 -13.14
N ALA A 86 -0.92 -0.57 -12.58
CA ALA A 86 0.48 -0.94 -12.80
C ALA A 86 0.96 -2.09 -11.90
N CYS A 87 0.46 -2.20 -10.67
CA CYS A 87 0.93 -3.21 -9.71
C CYS A 87 -0.18 -3.97 -8.98
N GLY A 88 -1.46 -3.68 -9.27
CA GLY A 88 -2.62 -4.35 -8.66
C GLY A 88 -2.91 -3.97 -7.20
N ALA A 89 -2.08 -3.14 -6.57
CA ALA A 89 -2.24 -2.76 -5.16
C ALA A 89 -3.55 -1.99 -4.91
N ALA A 90 -4.26 -2.32 -3.83
CA ALA A 90 -5.42 -1.56 -3.36
C ALA A 90 -4.96 -0.23 -2.74
N ASN A 91 -5.58 0.86 -3.17
CA ASN A 91 -5.32 2.23 -2.74
C ASN A 91 -6.62 2.87 -2.29
N ARG A 92 -6.54 3.88 -1.41
CA ARG A 92 -7.72 4.70 -1.08
C ARG A 92 -8.14 5.49 -2.33
N ALA A 93 -9.44 5.63 -2.59
CA ALA A 93 -9.92 6.51 -3.65
C ALA A 93 -9.47 7.96 -3.41
N GLY A 94 -9.23 8.70 -4.49
CA GLY A 94 -8.76 10.08 -4.44
C GLY A 94 -7.24 10.25 -4.23
N VAL A 95 -6.46 9.18 -4.08
CA VAL A 95 -4.99 9.31 -4.03
C VAL A 95 -4.41 9.56 -5.43
N THR A 96 -3.47 10.49 -5.54
CA THR A 96 -2.82 10.83 -6.82
C THR A 96 -1.78 9.80 -7.25
N TYR A 97 -1.18 9.09 -6.30
CA TYR A 97 -0.13 8.11 -6.54
C TYR A 97 -0.42 6.79 -5.84
N CYS A 98 -0.07 5.69 -6.49
CA CYS A 98 -0.14 4.36 -5.92
C CYS A 98 0.84 4.20 -4.76
N ARG A 99 0.34 3.79 -3.59
CA ARG A 99 1.17 3.43 -2.42
C ARG A 99 2.09 2.24 -2.68
N GLY A 100 1.80 1.42 -3.68
CA GLY A 100 2.58 0.21 -4.00
C GLY A 100 3.73 0.44 -4.98
N CYS A 101 3.53 1.26 -6.02
CA CYS A 101 4.52 1.43 -7.09
C CYS A 101 4.74 2.88 -7.52
N GLN A 102 4.14 3.84 -6.80
CA GLN A 102 4.17 5.28 -7.11
C GLN A 102 3.67 5.64 -8.51
N HIS A 103 3.04 4.69 -9.22
CA HIS A 103 2.34 4.98 -10.46
C HIS A 103 1.25 6.01 -10.20
N ARG A 104 1.21 7.06 -11.01
CA ARG A 104 0.22 8.13 -10.91
C ARG A 104 -1.13 7.60 -11.40
N PHE A 105 -2.19 7.86 -10.66
CA PHE A 105 -3.55 7.63 -11.14
C PHE A 105 -3.92 8.75 -12.13
N GLU A 106 -4.36 8.38 -13.33
CA GLU A 106 -4.92 9.34 -14.28
C GLU A 106 -6.25 9.84 -13.72
N SER A 107 -6.30 11.12 -13.33
CA SER A 107 -7.54 11.78 -12.94
C SER A 107 -8.34 12.07 -14.22
N SER A 108 -9.45 11.36 -14.44
CA SER A 108 -10.44 11.74 -15.43
C SER A 108 -11.49 12.69 -14.84
#